data_AF-A0A3C1DPD4-F1
#
_entry.id   AF-A0A3C1DPD4-F1
#
_cell.length_a   1.000
_cell.length_b   1.000
_cell.length_c   1.000
_cell.angle_alpha   90.00
_cell.angle_beta   90.00
_cell.angle_gamma   90.00
#
_symmetry.space_group_name_H-M   'P 1'
#
loop_
_entity.id
_entity.type
_entity.pdbx_description
1 polymer ?
#
loop_
_entity_poly.entity_id
_entity_poly.type
_entity_poly.pdbx_seq_one_letter_code
_entity_poly.pdbx_strand_id
1 'polypeptide(L)'
;MSDPQSGHPRPAFWWLPVVGAIATIGLQILWPLADGQSRTSLTIITVVIFAATSVIHSGIYLGARWAAGYLAITVGFAFVIEAVGTNTGFPFSPYDYTDALGVRVADVPLIIPLAWAMTTYPALLLSRRLSRAIKPTGRVRVLCAAIGAFALTTWDLFLDPQMVAWGLWGVSYTPLR
;
A
#
# COMPACT_ATOMS: atom_id res chain seq x y z
N MET A 1 37.24 -14.97 -19.84
CA MET A 1 36.45 -14.48 -18.69
C MET A 1 35.22 -13.80 -19.28
N SER A 2 34.18 -14.59 -19.55
CA SER A 2 32.93 -14.15 -20.17
C SER A 2 31.82 -14.55 -19.21
N ASP A 3 31.19 -13.55 -18.60
CA ASP A 3 30.03 -13.72 -17.74
C ASP A 3 28.89 -14.34 -18.57
N PRO A 4 28.42 -15.57 -18.25
CA PRO A 4 27.27 -16.14 -18.93
C PRO A 4 26.05 -15.38 -18.42
N GLN A 5 25.63 -14.34 -19.16
CA GLN A 5 24.37 -13.65 -18.90
C GLN A 5 23.23 -14.68 -18.86
N SER A 6 22.77 -14.92 -17.64
CA SER A 6 21.45 -15.42 -17.22
C SER A 6 20.40 -15.51 -18.33
N GLY A 7 20.40 -16.65 -19.04
CA GLY A 7 19.54 -16.95 -20.19
C GLY A 7 18.07 -17.23 -19.87
N HIS A 8 17.45 -16.48 -18.97
CA HIS A 8 15.99 -16.48 -18.84
C HIS A 8 15.41 -15.32 -19.67
N PRO A 9 14.65 -15.60 -20.74
CA PRO A 9 14.00 -14.53 -21.50
C PRO A 9 13.09 -13.72 -20.56
N ARG A 10 13.17 -12.40 -20.66
CA ARG A 10 12.33 -11.50 -19.87
C ARG A 10 10.85 -11.80 -20.19
N PRO A 11 9.95 -11.81 -19.19
CA PRO A 11 8.54 -12.02 -19.46
C PRO A 11 8.02 -10.90 -20.37
N ALA A 12 6.97 -11.21 -21.14
CA ALA A 12 6.25 -10.18 -21.89
C ALA A 12 5.83 -9.05 -20.94
N PHE A 13 5.95 -7.80 -21.41
CA PHE A 13 5.59 -6.60 -20.65
C PHE A 13 6.39 -6.33 -19.36
N TRP A 14 7.59 -6.90 -19.22
CA TRP A 14 8.50 -6.64 -18.07
C TRP A 14 8.77 -5.16 -17.79
N TRP A 15 8.61 -4.28 -18.77
CA TRP A 15 8.83 -2.84 -18.66
C TRP A 15 7.65 -2.09 -18.02
N LEU A 16 6.43 -2.68 -17.97
CA LEU A 16 5.25 -2.00 -17.41
C LEU A 16 5.44 -1.62 -15.92
N PRO A 17 5.93 -2.49 -15.03
CA PRO A 17 6.19 -2.11 -13.65
C PRO A 17 7.25 -1.01 -13.51
N VAL A 18 8.23 -0.97 -14.43
CA VAL A 18 9.28 0.05 -14.42
C VAL A 18 8.68 1.43 -14.75
N VAL A 19 7.85 1.50 -15.78
CA VAL A 19 7.12 2.73 -16.14
C VAL A 19 6.23 3.19 -14.99
N GLY A 20 5.49 2.27 -14.38
CA GLY A 20 4.65 2.56 -13.21
C GLY A 20 5.46 3.10 -12.03
N ALA A 21 6.61 2.49 -11.72
CA ALA A 21 7.50 2.95 -10.65
C ALA A 21 8.07 4.35 -10.94
N ILE A 22 8.50 4.63 -12.18
CA ILE A 22 8.98 5.96 -12.59
C ILE A 22 7.86 7.00 -12.42
N ALA A 23 6.63 6.66 -12.84
CA ALA A 23 5.48 7.54 -12.68
C ALA A 23 5.17 7.82 -11.20
N THR A 24 5.18 6.80 -10.34
CA THR A 24 4.99 6.95 -8.88
C THR A 24 6.09 7.85 -8.29
N ILE A 25 7.35 7.68 -8.67
CA ILE A 25 8.45 8.53 -8.21
C ILE A 25 8.24 9.97 -8.67
N GLY A 26 7.89 10.19 -9.94
CA GLY A 26 7.60 11.52 -10.47
C GLY A 26 6.47 12.21 -9.71
N LEU A 27 5.39 11.49 -9.42
CA LEU A 27 4.27 12.03 -8.64
C LEU A 27 4.70 12.37 -7.20
N GLN A 28 5.51 11.55 -6.56
CA GLN A 28 6.06 11.83 -5.23
C GLN A 28 7.04 13.01 -5.21
N ILE A 29 7.72 13.30 -6.32
CA ILE A 29 8.55 14.51 -6.47
C ILE A 29 7.67 15.76 -6.65
N LEU A 30 6.56 15.64 -7.37
CA LEU A 30 5.60 16.74 -7.56
C LEU A 30 4.76 17.01 -6.31
N TRP A 31 4.55 15.99 -5.48
CA TRP A 31 3.64 16.04 -4.35
C TRP A 31 3.98 17.15 -3.32
N PRO A 32 5.24 17.37 -2.90
CA PRO A 32 5.62 18.47 -2.00
C PRO A 32 5.41 19.87 -2.61
N LEU A 33 5.36 19.97 -3.94
CA LEU A 33 5.18 21.23 -4.67
C LEU A 33 3.70 21.62 -4.81
N ALA A 34 2.79 20.71 -4.51
CA ALA A 34 1.35 20.90 -4.63
C ALA A 34 0.72 21.27 -3.29
N ASP A 35 -0.44 21.93 -3.33
CA ASP A 35 -1.22 22.37 -2.18
C ASP A 35 -2.73 22.15 -2.37
N GLY A 36 -3.48 22.13 -1.26
CA GLY A 36 -4.93 21.97 -1.24
C GLY A 36 -5.44 20.80 -2.10
N GLN A 37 -6.39 21.08 -2.99
CA GLN A 37 -7.02 20.09 -3.85
C GLN A 37 -6.04 19.41 -4.82
N SER A 38 -5.01 20.12 -5.29
CA SER A 38 -4.03 19.56 -6.22
C SER A 38 -3.20 18.47 -5.54
N ARG A 39 -2.81 18.69 -4.28
CA ARG A 39 -2.12 17.70 -3.44
C ARG A 39 -3.00 16.48 -3.19
N THR A 40 -4.27 16.67 -2.83
CA THR A 40 -5.24 15.56 -2.66
C THR A 40 -5.36 14.73 -3.93
N SER A 41 -5.45 15.39 -5.08
CA SER A 41 -5.54 14.71 -6.38
C SER A 41 -4.26 13.92 -6.69
N LEU A 42 -3.08 14.50 -6.43
CA LEU A 42 -1.80 13.79 -6.57
C LEU A 42 -1.71 12.58 -5.64
N THR A 43 -2.20 12.68 -4.40
CA THR A 43 -2.26 11.54 -3.46
C THR A 43 -3.09 10.41 -4.06
N ILE A 44 -4.31 10.70 -4.52
CA ILE A 44 -5.22 9.70 -5.11
C ILE A 44 -4.58 9.05 -6.35
N ILE A 45 -4.05 9.86 -7.28
CA ILE A 45 -3.42 9.37 -8.50
C ILE A 45 -2.20 8.49 -8.16
N THR A 46 -1.40 8.91 -7.18
CA THR A 46 -0.22 8.15 -6.74
C THR A 46 -0.62 6.79 -6.18
N VAL A 47 -1.64 6.74 -5.32
CA VAL A 47 -2.14 5.48 -4.75
C VAL A 47 -2.64 4.55 -5.85
N VAL A 48 -3.43 5.06 -6.79
CA VAL A 48 -3.98 4.25 -7.89
C VAL A 48 -2.86 3.70 -8.78
N ILE A 49 -1.91 4.55 -9.21
CA ILE A 49 -0.81 4.12 -10.08
C ILE A 49 0.10 3.13 -9.36
N PHE A 50 0.41 3.36 -8.09
CA PHE A 50 1.26 2.46 -7.33
C PHE A 50 0.54 1.12 -7.06
N ALA A 51 -0.74 1.14 -6.69
CA ALA A 51 -1.53 -0.09 -6.54
C ALA A 51 -1.57 -0.89 -7.85
N ALA A 52 -1.87 -0.23 -8.97
CA ALA A 52 -1.86 -0.86 -10.29
C ALA A 52 -0.48 -1.45 -10.64
N THR A 53 0.61 -0.71 -10.35
CA THR A 53 1.99 -1.17 -10.57
C THR A 53 2.30 -2.43 -9.76
N SER A 54 1.90 -2.47 -8.48
CA SER A 54 2.06 -3.63 -7.61
C SER A 54 1.28 -4.85 -8.13
N VAL A 55 0.03 -4.64 -8.58
CA VAL A 55 -0.80 -5.70 -9.17
C VAL A 55 -0.18 -6.23 -10.47
N ILE A 56 0.20 -5.34 -11.39
CA ILE A 56 0.81 -5.69 -12.68
C ILE A 56 2.11 -6.47 -12.44
N HIS A 57 2.98 -5.97 -11.57
CA HIS A 57 4.22 -6.67 -11.22
C HIS A 57 3.92 -8.05 -10.63
N SER A 58 2.97 -8.15 -9.70
CA SER A 58 2.59 -9.44 -9.12
C SER A 58 2.02 -10.41 -10.16
N GLY A 59 1.22 -9.93 -11.11
CA GLY A 59 0.64 -10.74 -12.19
C GLY A 59 1.69 -11.26 -13.15
N ILE A 60 2.64 -10.41 -13.55
CA ILE A 60 3.72 -10.77 -14.48
C ILE A 60 4.67 -11.81 -13.86
N TYR A 61 5.07 -11.61 -12.60
CA TYR A 61 6.16 -12.40 -11.99
C TYR A 61 5.69 -13.55 -11.08
N LEU A 62 4.45 -13.51 -10.58
CA LEU A 62 3.90 -14.52 -9.66
C LEU A 62 2.61 -15.18 -10.20
N GLY A 63 2.09 -14.69 -11.34
CA GLY A 63 0.90 -15.22 -12.02
C GLY A 63 -0.41 -14.60 -11.54
N ALA A 64 -1.42 -14.60 -12.43
CA ALA A 64 -2.72 -13.96 -12.19
C ALA A 64 -3.44 -14.47 -10.94
N ARG A 65 -3.38 -15.79 -10.65
CA ARG A 65 -3.99 -16.37 -9.45
C ARG A 65 -3.35 -15.84 -8.16
N TRP A 66 -2.03 -15.64 -8.17
CA TRP A 66 -1.33 -15.07 -7.02
C TRP A 66 -1.71 -13.60 -6.84
N ALA A 67 -1.73 -12.83 -7.94
CA ALA A 67 -2.14 -11.43 -7.92
C ALA A 67 -3.58 -11.24 -7.41
N ALA A 68 -4.52 -12.07 -7.88
CA ALA A 68 -5.90 -12.05 -7.42
C ALA A 68 -6.02 -12.38 -5.92
N GLY A 69 -5.28 -13.38 -5.43
CA GLY A 69 -5.25 -13.70 -4.00
C GLY A 69 -4.67 -12.57 -3.16
N TYR A 70 -3.58 -11.94 -3.62
CA TYR A 70 -2.99 -10.76 -2.97
C TYR A 70 -3.97 -9.59 -2.91
N LEU A 71 -4.67 -9.28 -4.01
CA LEU A 71 -5.67 -8.22 -4.03
C LEU A 71 -6.86 -8.53 -3.12
N ALA A 72 -7.39 -9.76 -3.18
CA ALA A 72 -8.51 -10.17 -2.35
C ALA A 72 -8.16 -10.05 -0.85
N ILE A 73 -6.94 -10.43 -0.47
CA ILE A 73 -6.46 -10.28 0.90
C ILE A 73 -6.27 -8.81 1.23
N THR A 74 -5.50 -8.05 0.46
CA THR A 74 -5.14 -6.68 0.87
C THR A 74 -6.29 -5.70 0.78
N VAL A 75 -7.05 -5.71 -0.31
CA VAL A 75 -8.21 -4.83 -0.48
C VAL A 75 -9.38 -5.32 0.35
N GLY A 76 -9.69 -6.62 0.31
CA GLY A 76 -10.84 -7.17 1.01
C GLY A 76 -10.68 -7.12 2.53
N PHE A 77 -9.53 -7.54 3.07
CA PHE A 77 -9.30 -7.51 4.51
C PHE A 77 -9.21 -6.08 5.04
N ALA A 78 -8.52 -5.18 4.32
CA ALA A 78 -8.47 -3.77 4.70
C ALA A 78 -9.88 -3.17 4.71
N PHE A 79 -10.66 -3.36 3.65
CA PHE A 79 -12.02 -2.84 3.59
C PHE A 79 -12.91 -3.35 4.73
N VAL A 80 -12.83 -4.64 5.07
CA VAL A 80 -13.60 -5.22 6.18
C VAL A 80 -13.17 -4.63 7.52
N ILE A 81 -11.87 -4.52 7.78
CA ILE A 81 -11.37 -3.93 9.05
C ILE A 81 -11.76 -2.46 9.15
N GLU A 82 -11.60 -1.70 8.08
CA GLU A 82 -11.97 -0.29 8.02
C GLU A 82 -13.47 -0.11 8.26
N ALA A 83 -14.31 -0.90 7.59
CA ALA A 83 -15.76 -0.84 7.77
C ALA A 83 -16.17 -1.21 9.19
N VAL A 84 -15.50 -2.19 9.81
CA VAL A 84 -15.73 -2.51 11.23
C VAL A 84 -15.25 -1.35 12.12
N GLY A 85 -14.08 -0.78 11.85
CA GLY A 85 -13.50 0.32 12.61
C GLY A 85 -14.38 1.56 12.62
N THR A 86 -14.81 2.02 11.44
CA THR A 86 -15.64 3.23 11.30
C THR A 86 -17.03 3.05 11.91
N ASN A 87 -17.62 1.84 11.83
CA ASN A 87 -18.95 1.59 12.37
C ASN A 87 -18.97 1.26 13.88
N THR A 88 -17.87 0.71 14.42
CA THR A 88 -17.84 0.20 15.81
C THR A 88 -16.91 0.97 16.75
N GLY A 89 -15.98 1.78 16.23
CA GLY A 89 -14.93 2.41 17.05
C GLY A 89 -13.92 1.39 17.61
N PHE A 90 -13.81 0.21 17.01
CA PHE A 90 -12.81 -0.82 17.32
C PHE A 90 -12.40 -1.53 16.02
N PRO A 91 -11.10 -1.80 15.77
CA PRO A 91 -9.93 -1.65 16.66
C PRO A 91 -9.40 -0.22 16.77
N PHE A 92 -9.92 0.70 15.95
CA PHE A 92 -9.47 2.08 15.91
C PHE A 92 -10.40 2.97 16.75
N SER A 93 -9.84 3.93 17.48
CA SER A 93 -10.64 4.99 18.14
C SER A 93 -11.57 5.66 17.12
N PRO A 94 -12.77 6.15 17.49
CA PRO A 94 -13.67 6.81 16.54
C PRO A 94 -12.97 7.92 15.74
N TYR A 95 -12.97 7.79 14.42
CA TYR A 95 -12.48 8.79 13.47
C TYR A 95 -13.41 8.86 12.27
N ASP A 96 -13.44 10.03 11.64
CA ASP A 96 -14.25 10.28 10.45
C ASP A 96 -13.34 10.67 9.28
N TYR A 97 -13.57 10.04 8.13
CA TYR A 97 -12.95 10.46 6.86
C TYR A 97 -13.63 11.73 6.34
N THR A 98 -12.91 12.56 5.58
CA THR A 98 -13.48 13.68 4.82
C THR A 98 -13.77 13.32 3.36
N ASP A 99 -14.69 14.03 2.71
CA ASP A 99 -15.14 13.70 1.34
C ASP A 99 -14.04 13.91 0.27
N ALA A 100 -12.91 14.46 0.69
CA ALA A 100 -11.74 14.74 -0.14
C ALA A 100 -11.14 13.47 -0.79
N LEU A 101 -11.35 12.29 -0.21
CA LEU A 101 -10.74 11.02 -0.64
C LEU A 101 -11.53 10.27 -1.73
N GLY A 102 -12.58 10.87 -2.27
CA GLY A 102 -13.36 10.33 -3.39
C GLY A 102 -14.46 9.38 -2.96
N VAL A 103 -14.75 8.38 -3.81
CA VAL A 103 -15.92 7.49 -3.64
C VAL A 103 -15.79 6.64 -2.37
N ARG A 104 -16.87 6.61 -1.59
CA ARG A 104 -17.00 5.82 -0.36
C ARG A 104 -17.94 4.63 -0.55
N VAL A 105 -17.63 3.56 0.16
CA VAL A 105 -18.53 2.41 0.33
C VAL A 105 -18.53 2.05 1.81
N ALA A 106 -19.71 1.99 2.42
CA ALA A 106 -19.87 1.78 3.87
C ALA A 106 -19.01 2.76 4.71
N ASP A 107 -19.03 4.04 4.34
CA ASP A 107 -18.27 5.14 4.96
C ASP A 107 -16.74 5.05 4.86
N VAL A 108 -16.21 4.04 4.16
CA VAL A 108 -14.79 3.87 3.89
C VAL A 108 -14.45 4.36 2.48
N PRO A 109 -13.54 5.33 2.31
CA PRO A 109 -13.04 5.73 1.00
C PRO A 109 -12.32 4.56 0.31
N LEU A 110 -12.67 4.26 -0.94
CA LEU A 110 -12.09 3.14 -1.69
C LEU A 110 -10.58 3.26 -1.91
N ILE A 111 -10.04 4.47 -1.78
CA ILE A 111 -8.60 4.73 -1.87
C ILE A 111 -7.82 4.09 -0.70
N ILE A 112 -8.45 3.90 0.47
CA ILE A 112 -7.78 3.36 1.66
C ILE A 112 -7.40 1.88 1.47
N PRO A 113 -8.32 0.97 1.07
CA PRO A 113 -7.93 -0.40 0.71
C PRO A 113 -6.88 -0.48 -0.41
N LEU A 114 -6.89 0.46 -1.37
CA LEU A 114 -5.87 0.53 -2.42
C LEU A 114 -4.52 0.99 -1.88
N ALA A 115 -4.50 1.88 -0.89
CA ALA A 115 -3.28 2.32 -0.21
C ALA A 115 -2.61 1.14 0.54
N TRP A 116 -3.41 0.29 1.19
CA TRP A 116 -2.92 -0.95 1.78
C TRP A 116 -2.36 -1.90 0.72
N ALA A 117 -3.07 -2.07 -0.40
CA ALA A 117 -2.60 -2.90 -1.50
C ALA A 117 -1.24 -2.41 -2.04
N MET A 118 -1.11 -1.12 -2.38
CA MET A 118 0.10 -0.59 -3.02
C MET A 118 1.36 -0.84 -2.20
N THR A 119 1.29 -0.73 -0.87
CA THR A 119 2.44 -0.84 0.05
C THR A 119 2.69 -2.29 0.50
N THR A 120 1.64 -3.10 0.66
CA THR A 120 1.80 -4.49 1.13
C THR A 120 2.65 -5.33 0.18
N TYR A 121 2.52 -5.12 -1.12
CA TYR A 121 3.29 -5.89 -2.11
C TYR A 121 4.82 -5.63 -2.02
N PRO A 122 5.32 -4.39 -2.11
CA PRO A 122 6.75 -4.12 -1.95
C PRO A 122 7.24 -4.48 -0.54
N ALA A 123 6.44 -4.29 0.52
CA ALA A 123 6.79 -4.75 1.87
C ALA A 123 7.00 -6.27 1.93
N LEU A 124 6.16 -7.05 1.25
CA LEU A 124 6.32 -8.51 1.14
C LEU A 124 7.58 -8.88 0.35
N LEU A 125 7.90 -8.19 -0.75
CA LEU A 125 9.11 -8.42 -1.53
C LEU A 125 10.37 -8.13 -0.68
N LEU A 126 10.39 -7.00 0.04
CA LEU A 126 11.44 -6.65 0.97
C LEU A 126 11.62 -7.73 2.05
N SER A 127 10.51 -8.15 2.66
CA SER A 127 10.50 -9.15 3.73
C SER A 127 11.04 -10.49 3.27
N ARG A 128 10.66 -10.94 2.06
CA ARG A 128 11.18 -12.16 1.44
C ARG A 128 12.68 -12.05 1.18
N ARG A 129 13.15 -10.89 0.70
CA ARG A 129 14.57 -10.66 0.42
C ARG A 129 15.42 -10.67 1.70
N LEU A 130 14.98 -9.96 2.73
CA LEU A 130 15.69 -9.89 4.01
C LEU A 130 15.68 -11.24 4.74
N SER A 131 14.53 -11.92 4.80
CA SER A 131 14.45 -13.24 5.46
C SER A 131 15.35 -14.29 4.81
N ARG A 132 15.51 -14.23 3.48
CA ARG A 132 16.47 -15.09 2.75
C ARG A 132 17.92 -14.72 3.00
N ALA A 133 18.23 -13.42 3.15
CA ALA A 133 19.57 -12.96 3.45
C ALA A 133 20.02 -13.35 4.87
N ILE A 134 19.10 -13.31 5.84
CA ILE A 134 19.37 -13.67 7.25
C ILE A 134 19.60 -15.17 7.43
N LYS A 135 19.01 -16.03 6.58
CA LYS A 135 19.14 -17.50 6.62
C LYS A 135 18.91 -18.11 8.02
N PRO A 136 17.77 -17.84 8.68
CA PRO A 136 17.53 -18.38 10.02
C PRO A 136 17.38 -19.91 9.95
N THR A 137 17.86 -20.60 10.99
CA THR A 137 17.86 -22.07 11.12
C THR A 137 16.44 -22.68 11.18
N GLY A 138 15.40 -21.85 11.35
CA GLY A 138 14.00 -22.22 11.31
C GLY A 138 13.08 -20.99 11.30
N ARG A 139 11.77 -21.20 11.13
CA ARG A 139 10.74 -20.14 11.22
C ARG A 139 10.89 -18.97 10.23
N VAL A 140 11.48 -19.18 9.06
CA VAL A 140 11.64 -18.16 8.00
C VAL A 140 10.34 -17.42 7.68
N ARG A 141 9.20 -18.13 7.69
CA ARG A 141 7.88 -17.52 7.44
C ARG A 141 7.46 -16.53 8.52
N VAL A 142 7.76 -16.83 9.79
CA VAL A 142 7.47 -15.94 10.92
C VAL A 142 8.34 -14.69 10.84
N LEU A 143 9.63 -14.86 10.54
CA LEU A 143 10.53 -13.72 10.33
C LEU A 143 10.06 -12.85 9.16
N CYS A 144 9.66 -13.45 8.05
CA CYS A 144 9.11 -12.73 6.90
C CYS A 144 7.84 -11.96 7.26
N ALA A 145 6.95 -12.55 8.06
CA ALA A 145 5.75 -11.87 8.54
C ALA A 145 6.10 -10.70 9.48
N ALA A 146 7.04 -10.90 10.41
CA ALA A 146 7.48 -9.87 11.34
C ALA A 146 8.13 -8.67 10.63
N ILE A 147 8.99 -8.91 9.65
CA ILE A 147 9.60 -7.85 8.84
C ILE A 147 8.52 -7.09 8.04
N GLY A 148 7.55 -7.81 7.46
CA GLY A 148 6.48 -7.21 6.69
C GLY A 148 5.55 -6.36 7.54
N ALA A 149 5.17 -6.88 8.72
CA ALA A 149 4.38 -6.16 9.70
C ALA A 149 5.11 -4.90 10.16
N PHE A 150 6.39 -5.01 10.53
CA PHE A 150 7.19 -3.85 10.93
C PHE A 150 7.27 -2.79 9.83
N ALA A 151 7.49 -3.19 8.57
CA ALA A 151 7.56 -2.27 7.45
C ALA A 151 6.21 -1.54 7.22
N LEU A 152 5.09 -2.27 7.29
CA LEU A 152 3.76 -1.70 7.13
C LEU A 152 3.39 -0.76 8.28
N THR A 153 3.63 -1.17 9.53
CA THR A 153 3.40 -0.31 10.70
C THR A 153 4.27 0.94 10.67
N THR A 154 5.53 0.84 10.23
CA THR A 154 6.40 2.01 10.09
C THR A 154 5.88 2.98 9.04
N TRP A 155 5.39 2.47 7.91
CA TRP A 155 4.78 3.29 6.87
C TRP A 155 3.52 4.00 7.37
N ASP A 156 2.66 3.28 8.08
CA ASP A 156 1.43 3.82 8.66
C ASP A 156 1.72 4.93 9.69
N LEU A 157 2.65 4.68 10.63
CA LEU A 157 3.12 5.67 11.61
C LEU A 157 3.69 6.95 10.97
N PHE A 158 4.30 6.84 9.79
CA PHE A 158 4.82 7.99 9.05
C PHE A 158 3.70 8.76 8.33
N LEU A 159 2.73 8.05 7.78
CA LEU A 159 1.64 8.61 6.96
C LEU A 159 0.56 9.25 7.82
N ASP A 160 0.21 8.64 8.95
CA ASP A 160 -0.97 8.99 9.73
C ASP A 160 -0.95 10.45 10.24
N PRO A 161 0.16 10.98 10.81
CA PRO A 161 0.22 12.38 11.24
C PRO A 161 0.05 13.36 10.08
N GLN A 162 0.46 12.98 8.87
CA GLN A 162 0.35 13.83 7.69
C GLN A 162 -1.11 13.96 7.23
N MET A 163 -1.85 12.85 7.24
CA MET A 163 -3.25 12.81 6.84
C MET A 163 -4.14 13.58 7.81
N VAL A 164 -3.85 13.49 9.11
CA VAL A 164 -4.50 14.32 10.14
C VAL A 164 -4.17 15.80 9.96
N ALA A 165 -2.89 16.15 9.75
CA ALA A 165 -2.46 17.54 9.54
C ALA A 165 -3.08 18.18 8.30
N TRP A 166 -3.49 17.39 7.31
CA TRP A 166 -4.16 17.87 6.09
C TRP A 166 -5.69 17.74 6.11
N GLY A 167 -6.27 17.32 7.24
CA GLY A 167 -7.73 17.21 7.38
C GLY A 167 -8.35 16.15 6.46
N LEU A 168 -7.60 15.10 6.10
CA LEU A 168 -8.13 13.97 5.32
C LEU A 168 -8.91 12.99 6.22
N TRP A 169 -8.51 12.89 7.49
CA TRP A 169 -9.28 12.28 8.56
C TRP A 169 -8.95 12.94 9.90
N GLY A 170 -9.84 12.82 10.87
CA GLY A 170 -9.66 13.39 12.20
C GLY A 170 -10.30 12.52 13.28
N VAL A 171 -9.72 12.57 14.48
CA VAL A 171 -10.30 11.91 15.66
C VAL A 171 -11.54 12.68 16.10
N SER A 172 -12.66 11.98 16.19
CA SER A 172 -13.92 12.55 16.63
C SER A 172 -13.95 12.55 18.16
N TYR A 173 -13.51 13.66 18.78
CA TYR A 173 -13.66 13.83 20.22
C TYR A 173 -15.10 14.26 20.52
N THR A 174 -15.87 13.41 21.17
CA THR A 174 -17.08 13.85 21.87
C THR A 174 -16.63 14.75 23.03
N PRO A 175 -16.97 16.04 23.06
CA PRO A 175 -16.61 16.88 24.19
C PRO A 175 -17.33 16.35 25.43
N LEU A 176 -16.57 15.99 26.46
CA LEU A 176 -17.12 15.72 27.79
C LEU A 176 -17.75 17.02 28.28
N ARG A 177 -19.09 17.03 28.39
CA ARG A 177 -19.85 18.13 29.01
C ARG A 177 -19.63 18.18 30.51
#